data_AF-A0A6P0SG52-F1
#
_entry.id   AF-A0A6P0SG52-F1
#
_cell.length_a   1.000
_cell.length_b   1.000
_cell.length_c   1.000
_cell.angle_alpha   90.00
_cell.angle_beta   90.00
_cell.angle_gamma   90.00
#
_symmetry.space_group_name_H-M   'P 1'
#
loop_
_entity.id
_entity.type
_entity.pdbx_description
1 polymer ?
#
loop_
_entity_poly.entity_id
_entity_poly.type
_entity_poly.pdbx_seq_one_letter_code
_entity_poly.pdbx_strand_id
1 'polypeptide(L)'
;MLPREELLKSVENREDVARVIDQADQAIKTWEVVLTDFLSPPVLVEVAQQFERLTEVQLLNWGGYPQAERQRLGIAREELPLDKSQVEVVGLDIAGNFLFDTATHRDFLGAILGTGLVREKIGDIIVLGER
;
A
#
# COMPACT_ATOMS: atom_id res chain seq x y z
N MET A 1 -20.86 -5.87 9.36
CA MET A 1 -20.34 -5.83 7.97
C MET A 1 -20.42 -4.40 7.53
N LEU A 2 -19.34 -3.89 6.93
CA LEU A 2 -19.25 -2.50 6.51
C LEU A 2 -20.24 -2.17 5.37
N PRO A 3 -20.72 -0.92 5.25
CA PRO A 3 -21.68 -0.52 4.22
C PRO A 3 -21.04 -0.41 2.83
N ARG A 4 -20.72 -1.56 2.20
CA ARG A 4 -19.95 -1.65 0.95
C ARG A 4 -20.48 -0.77 -0.18
N GLU A 5 -21.79 -0.79 -0.44
CA GLU A 5 -22.38 -0.03 -1.55
C GLU A 5 -22.25 1.48 -1.37
N GLU A 6 -22.33 1.95 -0.12
CA GLU A 6 -22.18 3.35 0.22
C GLU A 6 -20.73 3.80 0.09
N LEU A 7 -19.78 3.01 0.60
CA LEU A 7 -18.35 3.29 0.51
C LEU A 7 -17.82 3.25 -0.92
N LEU A 8 -18.46 2.49 -1.81
CA LEU A 8 -18.12 2.47 -3.24
C LEU A 8 -18.85 3.55 -4.04
N LYS A 9 -19.66 4.39 -3.40
CA LYS A 9 -20.37 5.48 -4.09
C LYS A 9 -19.41 6.66 -4.24
N SER A 10 -19.06 6.98 -5.48
CA SER A 10 -18.17 8.09 -5.86
C SER A 10 -16.65 7.81 -5.79
N VAL A 11 -16.23 6.55 -5.77
CA VAL A 11 -14.81 6.18 -5.96
C VAL A 11 -14.55 5.81 -7.41
N GLU A 12 -13.41 6.23 -7.96
CA GLU A 12 -12.96 5.88 -9.30
C GLU A 12 -12.27 4.51 -9.29
N ASN A 13 -11.41 4.23 -8.30
CA ASN A 13 -10.67 2.97 -8.19
C ASN A 13 -11.49 1.90 -7.45
N ARG A 14 -12.67 1.58 -7.99
CA ARG A 14 -13.67 0.71 -7.35
C ARG A 14 -13.13 -0.66 -6.92
N GLU A 15 -12.28 -1.28 -7.73
CA GLU A 15 -11.73 -2.61 -7.44
C GLU A 15 -10.77 -2.58 -6.25
N ASP A 16 -9.88 -1.58 -6.21
CA ASP A 16 -8.93 -1.41 -5.10
C ASP A 16 -9.67 -1.08 -3.80
N VAL A 17 -10.58 -0.10 -3.83
CA VAL A 17 -11.36 0.27 -2.64
C VAL A 17 -12.23 -0.90 -2.17
N ALA A 18 -12.81 -1.68 -3.09
CA ALA A 18 -13.58 -2.87 -2.74
C ALA A 18 -12.73 -3.91 -2.01
N ARG A 19 -11.49 -4.16 -2.46
CA ARG A 19 -10.54 -5.06 -1.78
C ARG A 19 -10.21 -4.55 -0.37
N VAL A 20 -10.00 -3.24 -0.21
CA VAL A 20 -9.74 -2.64 1.10
C VAL A 20 -10.94 -2.80 2.05
N ILE A 21 -12.18 -2.66 1.55
CA ILE A 21 -13.39 -2.92 2.35
C ILE A 21 -13.46 -4.39 2.79
N ASP A 22 -13.15 -5.34 1.90
CA ASP A 22 -13.11 -6.76 2.22
C ASP A 22 -12.07 -7.06 3.32
N GLN A 23 -10.92 -6.41 3.24
CA GLN A 23 -9.84 -6.53 4.24
C GLN A 23 -10.20 -5.89 5.58
N ALA A 24 -10.95 -4.79 5.58
CA ALA A 24 -11.46 -4.18 6.80
C ALA A 24 -12.53 -5.05 7.47
N ASP A 25 -13.45 -5.64 6.69
CA ASP A 25 -14.39 -6.64 7.20
C ASP A 25 -13.66 -7.87 7.76
N GLN A 26 -12.53 -8.27 7.17
CA GLN A 26 -11.68 -9.33 7.71
C GLN A 26 -11.09 -8.93 9.06
N ALA A 27 -10.47 -7.75 9.18
CA ALA A 27 -9.89 -7.26 10.43
C ALA A 27 -10.92 -7.21 11.58
N ILE A 28 -12.15 -6.77 11.28
CA ILE A 28 -13.26 -6.76 12.26
C ILE A 28 -13.58 -8.18 12.74
N LYS A 29 -13.60 -9.17 11.83
CA LYS A 29 -13.98 -10.56 12.14
C LYS A 29 -12.87 -11.30 12.88
N THR A 30 -11.61 -11.12 12.49
CA THR A 30 -10.47 -11.89 13.01
C THR A 30 -9.85 -11.28 14.24
N TRP A 31 -10.09 -10.00 14.53
CA TRP A 31 -9.41 -9.25 15.59
C TRP A 31 -7.89 -9.21 15.40
N GLU A 32 -7.45 -9.17 14.15
CA GLU A 32 -6.04 -9.09 13.77
C GLU A 32 -5.79 -7.87 12.89
N VAL A 33 -4.52 -7.46 12.81
CA VAL A 33 -4.09 -6.46 11.84
C VAL A 33 -4.06 -7.10 10.46
N VAL A 34 -4.80 -6.54 9.52
CA VAL A 34 -4.81 -6.96 8.11
C VAL A 34 -4.04 -5.94 7.30
N LEU A 35 -3.14 -6.41 6.44
CA LEU A 35 -2.34 -5.56 5.58
C LEU A 35 -2.81 -5.62 4.13
N THR A 36 -2.87 -4.47 3.48
CA THR A 36 -3.04 -4.39 2.04
C THR A 36 -1.74 -4.67 1.29
N ASP A 37 -1.84 -4.78 -0.02
CA ASP A 37 -0.72 -4.58 -0.93
C ASP A 37 -0.38 -3.09 -1.04
N PHE A 38 0.64 -2.72 -1.82
CA PHE A 38 0.95 -1.31 -2.08
C PHE A 38 -0.14 -0.68 -2.93
N LEU A 39 -0.80 0.32 -2.34
CA LEU A 39 -1.81 1.14 -3.00
C LEU A 39 -1.14 2.37 -3.62
N SER A 40 -1.72 2.88 -4.70
CA SER A 40 -1.29 4.13 -5.34
C SER A 40 -1.78 5.35 -4.54
N PRO A 41 -1.16 6.54 -4.72
CA PRO A 41 -1.62 7.75 -4.05
C PRO A 41 -3.12 8.07 -4.27
N PRO A 42 -3.69 7.98 -5.49
CA PRO A 42 -5.12 8.22 -5.70
C PRO A 42 -6.01 7.26 -4.88
N VAL A 43 -5.66 5.97 -4.84
CA VAL A 43 -6.40 4.96 -4.06
C VAL A 43 -6.32 5.26 -2.56
N LEU A 44 -5.13 5.62 -2.05
CA LEU A 44 -4.96 5.97 -0.63
C LEU A 44 -5.82 7.16 -0.22
N VAL A 45 -5.95 8.17 -1.10
CA VAL A 45 -6.82 9.33 -0.88
C VAL A 45 -8.29 8.90 -0.85
N GLU A 46 -8.73 8.08 -1.81
CA GLU A 46 -10.11 7.58 -1.84
C GLU A 46 -10.42 6.75 -0.59
N VAL A 47 -9.55 5.82 -0.22
CA VAL A 47 -9.71 5.00 0.99
C VAL A 47 -9.81 5.90 2.22
N ALA A 48 -8.91 6.87 2.39
CA ALA A 48 -8.97 7.78 3.54
C ALA A 48 -10.32 8.51 3.62
N GLN A 49 -10.82 9.03 2.49
CA GLN A 49 -12.11 9.73 2.43
C GLN A 49 -13.32 8.83 2.74
N GLN A 50 -13.32 7.60 2.24
CA GLN A 50 -14.44 6.67 2.47
C GLN A 50 -14.43 6.15 3.91
N PHE A 51 -13.25 5.91 4.48
CA PHE A 51 -13.09 5.30 5.80
C PHE A 51 -13.10 6.31 6.94
N GLU A 52 -12.95 7.62 6.67
CA GLU A 52 -13.00 8.69 7.69
C GLU A 52 -14.28 8.65 8.56
N ARG A 53 -15.37 8.12 8.02
CA ARG A 53 -16.67 8.04 8.69
C ARG A 53 -16.89 6.76 9.49
N LEU A 54 -16.00 5.78 9.36
CA LEU A 54 -16.09 4.51 10.04
C LEU A 54 -15.42 4.62 11.41
N THR A 55 -16.07 4.11 12.44
CA THR A 55 -15.55 4.13 13.83
C THR A 55 -15.14 2.74 14.30
N GLU A 56 -15.43 1.72 13.50
CA GLU A 56 -15.15 0.32 13.83
C GLU A 56 -13.69 -0.08 13.54
N VAL A 57 -13.00 0.68 12.69
CA VAL A 57 -11.63 0.39 12.25
C VAL A 57 -10.77 1.64 12.23
N GLN A 58 -9.50 1.44 12.54
CA GLN A 58 -8.44 2.42 12.31
C GLN A 58 -7.56 1.98 11.14
N LEU A 59 -7.00 2.98 10.46
CA LEU A 59 -6.13 2.80 9.31
C LEU A 59 -4.76 3.43 9.57
N LEU A 60 -3.69 2.76 9.13
CA LEU A 60 -2.34 3.29 9.17
C LEU A 60 -1.60 3.06 7.86
N ASN A 61 -1.19 4.13 7.19
CA ASN A 61 -0.46 4.05 5.94
C ASN A 61 1.05 4.05 6.20
N TRP A 62 1.79 3.15 5.57
CA TRP A 62 3.25 3.14 5.62
C TRP A 62 3.87 2.58 4.35
N GLY A 63 4.84 3.31 3.78
CA GLY A 63 5.60 2.90 2.59
C GLY A 63 7.10 2.72 2.83
N GLY A 64 7.54 2.69 4.10
CA GLY A 64 8.95 2.50 4.48
C GLY A 64 9.74 3.78 4.70
N TYR A 65 9.27 4.94 4.21
CA TYR A 65 9.86 6.25 4.45
C TYR A 65 8.80 7.37 4.42
N PRO A 66 9.07 8.58 4.97
CA PRO A 66 8.05 9.61 5.17
C PRO A 66 7.36 10.12 3.89
N GLN A 67 8.06 10.14 2.75
CA GLN A 67 7.57 10.66 1.48
C GLN A 67 7.19 9.55 0.48
N ALA A 68 6.96 8.31 0.96
CA ALA A 68 6.54 7.23 0.10
C ALA A 68 5.19 7.55 -0.55
N GLU A 69 5.14 7.53 -1.88
CA GLU A 69 3.93 7.68 -2.68
C GLU A 69 3.10 6.41 -2.62
N ARG A 70 3.72 5.25 -2.88
CA ARG A 70 3.05 3.95 -2.74
C ARG A 70 3.21 3.43 -1.33
N GLN A 71 2.09 3.12 -0.70
CA GLN A 71 2.06 2.71 0.70
C GLN A 71 1.20 1.48 0.89
N ARG A 72 1.55 0.66 1.87
CA ARG A 72 0.65 -0.37 2.40
C ARG A 72 -0.23 0.24 3.48
N LEU A 73 -1.43 -0.28 3.61
CA LEU A 73 -2.38 0.09 4.64
C LEU A 73 -2.43 -1.04 5.68
N GLY A 74 -2.14 -0.70 6.93
CA GLY A 74 -2.54 -1.49 8.07
C GLY A 74 -3.97 -1.17 8.43
N ILE A 75 -4.78 -2.21 8.59
CA ILE A 75 -6.19 -2.12 8.96
C ILE A 75 -6.38 -2.93 10.23
N ALA A 76 -6.91 -2.29 11.26
CA ALA A 76 -7.20 -2.93 12.53
C ALA A 76 -8.53 -2.41 13.06
N ARG A 77 -9.12 -3.13 14.00
CA ARG A 77 -10.19 -2.55 14.80
C ARG A 77 -9.70 -1.34 15.58
N GLU A 78 -10.59 -0.39 15.84
CA GLU A 78 -10.27 0.81 16.63
C GLU A 78 -9.72 0.45 18.03
N GLU A 79 -10.12 -0.69 18.61
CA GLU A 79 -9.68 -1.08 19.95
C GLU A 79 -8.29 -1.75 20.02
N LEU A 80 -7.68 -2.06 18.87
CA LEU A 80 -6.36 -2.72 18.82
C LEU A 80 -5.25 -1.69 18.61
N PRO A 81 -4.04 -1.90 19.17
CA PRO A 81 -2.90 -1.05 18.81
C PRO A 81 -2.51 -1.26 17.34
N LEU A 82 -2.31 -0.15 16.63
CA LEU A 82 -1.79 -0.14 15.27
C LEU A 82 -0.65 0.88 15.16
N ASP A 83 0.56 0.42 14.86
CA ASP A 83 1.73 1.25 14.65
C ASP A 83 2.54 0.81 13.41
N LYS A 84 3.50 1.65 13.01
CA LYS A 84 4.25 1.47 11.75
C LYS A 84 5.06 0.18 11.70
N SER A 85 5.46 -0.36 12.86
CA SER A 85 6.20 -1.62 12.94
C SER A 85 5.34 -2.82 12.53
N GLN A 86 4.02 -2.71 12.59
CA GLN A 86 3.08 -3.75 12.17
C GLN A 86 2.78 -3.69 10.65
N VAL A 87 3.14 -2.60 9.97
CA VAL A 87 3.01 -2.48 8.51
C VAL A 87 4.32 -2.91 7.86
N GLU A 88 4.44 -4.20 7.58
CA GLU A 88 5.68 -4.81 7.08
C GLU A 88 6.10 -4.21 5.73
N VAL A 89 7.23 -3.51 5.72
CA VAL A 89 7.87 -2.99 4.51
C VAL A 89 9.37 -3.19 4.66
N VAL A 90 10.02 -3.67 3.59
CA VAL A 90 11.47 -3.82 3.53
C VAL A 90 12.05 -2.98 2.40
N GLY A 91 13.13 -2.26 2.68
CA GLY A 91 13.91 -1.57 1.66
C GLY A 91 14.96 -2.50 1.07
N LEU A 92 15.14 -2.46 -0.24
CA LEU A 92 16.21 -3.15 -0.94
C LEU A 92 17.17 -2.11 -1.52
N ASP A 93 18.45 -2.22 -1.18
CA ASP A 93 19.51 -1.42 -1.79
C ASP A 93 20.15 -2.23 -2.93
N ILE A 94 20.13 -1.66 -4.13
CA ILE A 94 20.64 -2.31 -5.35
C ILE A 94 21.80 -1.47 -5.87
N ALA A 95 22.98 -2.07 -5.89
CA ALA A 95 24.19 -1.46 -6.42
C ALA A 95 24.70 -2.22 -7.65
N GLY A 96 25.24 -1.49 -8.61
CA GLY A 96 25.77 -2.02 -9.87
C GLY A 96 26.58 -0.96 -10.62
N ASN A 97 27.24 -1.36 -11.70
CA ASN A 97 27.96 -0.44 -12.58
C ASN A 97 27.00 0.10 -13.66
N PHE A 98 26.60 1.36 -13.51
CA PHE A 98 25.67 2.04 -14.43
C PHE A 98 26.32 3.26 -15.14
N LEU A 99 27.66 3.30 -15.17
CA LEU A 99 28.48 4.39 -15.73
C LEU A 99 28.23 4.62 -17.22
N PHE A 100 28.08 3.53 -17.98
CA PHE A 100 27.96 3.57 -19.44
C PHE A 100 26.55 3.25 -19.95
N ASP A 101 25.70 2.72 -19.06
CA ASP A 101 24.29 2.43 -19.33
C ASP A 101 23.49 2.73 -18.06
N THR A 102 23.05 3.98 -17.94
CA THR A 102 22.35 4.45 -16.75
C THR A 102 20.98 3.81 -16.66
N ALA A 103 20.81 2.91 -15.70
CA ALA A 103 19.53 2.27 -15.43
C ALA A 103 18.49 3.31 -14.99
N THR A 104 17.32 3.24 -15.61
CA THR A 104 16.17 4.07 -15.28
C THR A 104 15.22 3.32 -14.34
N HIS A 105 14.25 4.04 -13.77
CA HIS A 105 13.17 3.43 -13.00
C HIS A 105 12.48 2.29 -13.77
N ARG A 106 12.31 2.42 -15.09
CA ARG A 106 11.63 1.42 -15.94
C ARG A 106 12.44 0.13 -16.02
N ASP A 107 13.77 0.21 -16.04
CA ASP A 107 14.65 -0.95 -16.14
C ASP A 107 14.60 -1.77 -14.85
N PHE A 108 14.70 -1.11 -13.69
CA PHE A 108 14.55 -1.77 -12.39
C PHE A 108 13.15 -2.39 -12.24
N LEU A 109 12.10 -1.65 -12.56
CA LEU A 109 10.73 -2.19 -12.47
C LEU A 109 10.56 -3.40 -13.39
N GLY A 110 11.03 -3.32 -14.64
CA GLY A 110 10.96 -4.42 -15.60
C GLY A 110 11.72 -5.65 -15.11
N ALA A 111 12.93 -5.47 -14.58
CA ALA A 111 13.73 -6.57 -14.03
C ALA A 111 13.05 -7.24 -12.84
N ILE A 112 12.49 -6.46 -11.90
CA ILE A 112 11.77 -7.00 -10.73
C ILE A 112 10.54 -7.78 -11.19
N LEU A 113 9.71 -7.22 -12.09
CA LEU A 113 8.55 -7.92 -12.62
C LEU A 113 8.94 -9.20 -13.39
N GLY A 114 10.09 -9.19 -14.07
CA GLY A 114 10.67 -10.36 -14.74
C GLY A 114 10.98 -11.53 -13.81
N THR A 115 11.08 -11.31 -12.49
CA THR A 115 11.21 -12.39 -11.50
C THR A 115 9.90 -13.13 -11.19
N GLY A 116 8.76 -12.63 -11.71
CA GLY A 116 7.42 -13.14 -11.41
C GLY A 116 6.70 -12.40 -10.28
N LEU A 117 7.31 -11.37 -9.70
CA LEU A 117 6.64 -10.47 -8.76
C LEU A 117 5.61 -9.59 -9.47
N VAL A 118 4.51 -9.27 -8.78
CA VAL A 118 3.44 -8.41 -9.30
C VAL A 118 3.59 -6.97 -8.79
N ARG A 119 3.04 -6.00 -9.53
CA ARG A 119 3.27 -4.55 -9.29
C ARG A 119 2.78 -4.09 -7.92
N GLU A 120 1.71 -4.71 -7.43
CA GLU A 120 1.04 -4.45 -6.16
C GLU A 120 1.94 -4.81 -4.97
N LYS A 121 2.90 -5.72 -5.14
CA LYS A 121 3.89 -6.08 -4.09
C LYS A 121 5.08 -5.12 -4.03
N ILE A 122 5.14 -4.16 -4.96
CA ILE A 122 6.28 -3.25 -5.11
C ILE A 122 5.86 -1.84 -4.69
N GLY A 123 6.64 -1.25 -3.79
CA GLY A 123 6.52 0.15 -3.38
C GLY A 123 7.12 1.11 -4.40
N ASP A 124 7.74 2.15 -3.91
CA ASP A 124 8.47 3.13 -4.72
C ASP A 124 9.85 2.61 -5.11
N ILE A 125 10.31 2.99 -6.28
CA ILE A 125 11.66 2.71 -6.77
C ILE A 125 12.39 4.05 -6.84
N ILE A 126 13.35 4.24 -5.94
CA ILE A 126 14.14 5.46 -5.87
C ILE A 126 15.45 5.22 -6.62
N VAL A 127 15.61 5.88 -7.77
CA VAL A 127 16.87 5.85 -8.52
C VAL A 127 17.74 6.99 -8.02
N LEU A 128 18.80 6.65 -7.28
CA LEU A 128 19.71 7.64 -6.68
C LEU A 128 20.74 8.20 -7.68
N GLY A 129 20.77 7.70 -8.91
CA GLY A 129 21.85 7.97 -9.85
C GLY A 129 23.13 7.25 -9.43
N GLU A 130 24.28 7.76 -9.86
CA GLU A 130 25.57 7.16 -9.52
C GLU A 130 25.99 7.44 -8.07
N ARG A 131 26.57 6.41 -7.45
CA ARG A 131 27.34 6.45 -6.20
C ARG A 131 28.77 6.01 -6.48
#